data_AF-A0A932VY91-F1
#
_entry.id   AF-A0A932VY91-F1
#
_cell.length_a   1.000
_cell.length_b   1.000
_cell.length_c   1.000
_cell.angle_alpha   90.00
_cell.angle_beta   90.00
_cell.angle_gamma   90.00
#
_symmetry.space_group_name_H-M   'P 1'
#
loop_
_entity.id
_entity.type
_entity.pdbx_description
1 polymer ?
#
loop_
_entity_poly.entity_id
_entity_poly.type
_entity_poly.pdbx_seq_one_letter_code
_entity_poly.pdbx_strand_id
1 'polypeptide(L)'
;MLLLFWVLLFLVGACLVLLMPALWGKHIYNSYRGVRTVNCPETHAPVAVRFRALRAAITGLSDKPELRLADCSRWPAHADCGQECIPDAVRATPASAVPVAVPPTKKIPHLPVLIAAGAAWVLGMAWHSEYLFRPQWMAALGLSDRQTRDLAEMWTPHLLTAGACLLFAYGVAWVMNWLGARSIFFGIRVAISLWLVIAAALMVTTRAVFPQALLWIEGAYTLLAASLIGALAGGLPRRVFLKDSE
;
A
#
# COMPACT_ATOMS: atom_id res chain seq x y z
N MET A 1 -11.82 10.30 37.83
CA MET A 1 -12.59 9.05 37.65
C MET A 1 -13.62 9.15 36.53
N LEU A 2 -14.46 10.19 36.46
CA LEU A 2 -15.42 10.38 35.36
C LEU A 2 -14.77 10.47 33.95
N LEU A 3 -13.63 11.14 33.81
CA LEU A 3 -12.94 11.26 32.52
C LEU A 3 -12.40 9.92 32.00
N LEU A 4 -11.85 9.09 32.89
CA LEU A 4 -11.42 7.72 32.59
C LEU A 4 -12.59 6.82 32.16
N PHE A 5 -13.76 7.00 32.79
CA PHE A 5 -14.98 6.26 32.44
C PHE A 5 -15.48 6.58 31.04
N TRP A 6 -15.50 7.88 30.65
CA TRP A 6 -15.88 8.29 29.30
C TRP A 6 -14.89 7.85 28.23
N VAL A 7 -13.59 7.92 28.51
CA VAL A 7 -12.54 7.42 27.61
C VAL A 7 -12.69 5.91 27.41
N LEU A 8 -12.96 5.14 28.47
CA LEU A 8 -13.18 3.70 28.37
C LEU A 8 -14.43 3.37 27.54
N LEU A 9 -15.55 4.06 27.78
CA LEU A 9 -16.78 3.89 26.99
C LEU A 9 -16.60 4.21 25.52
N PHE A 10 -15.87 5.29 25.21
CA PHE A 10 -15.53 5.67 23.84
C PHE A 10 -14.65 4.59 23.18
N LEU A 11 -13.62 4.10 23.86
CA LEU A 11 -12.74 3.05 23.35
C LEU A 11 -13.51 1.74 23.11
N VAL A 12 -14.39 1.34 24.03
CA VAL A 12 -15.24 0.15 23.88
C VAL A 12 -16.22 0.32 22.71
N GLY A 13 -16.87 1.47 22.60
CA GLY A 13 -17.76 1.80 21.48
C GLY A 13 -17.05 1.78 20.13
N ALA A 14 -15.88 2.43 20.04
CA ALA A 14 -15.04 2.40 18.84
C ALA A 14 -14.56 0.98 18.51
N CYS A 15 -14.17 0.20 19.52
CA CYS A 15 -13.76 -1.18 19.34
C CYS A 15 -14.91 -2.04 18.81
N LEU A 16 -16.13 -1.90 19.34
CA LEU A 16 -17.31 -2.61 18.84
C LEU A 16 -17.66 -2.23 17.39
N VAL A 17 -17.66 -0.93 17.08
CA VAL A 17 -17.97 -0.42 15.73
C VAL A 17 -16.91 -0.82 14.71
N LEU A 18 -15.63 -0.95 15.09
CA LEU A 18 -14.55 -1.33 14.18
C LEU A 18 -14.36 -2.85 14.08
N LEU A 19 -14.44 -3.57 15.19
CA LEU A 19 -14.23 -5.02 15.22
C LEU A 19 -15.36 -5.77 14.53
N MET A 20 -16.62 -5.35 14.67
CA MET A 20 -17.73 -6.11 14.09
C MET A 20 -17.67 -6.14 12.53
N PRO A 21 -17.50 -5.02 11.82
CA PRO A 21 -17.28 -5.03 10.37
C PRO A 21 -15.98 -5.73 9.97
N ALA A 22 -14.92 -5.64 10.79
CA ALA A 22 -13.66 -6.30 10.50
C ALA A 22 -13.75 -7.84 10.60
N LEU A 23 -14.41 -8.36 11.63
CA LEU A 23 -14.64 -9.79 11.82
C LEU A 23 -15.57 -10.34 10.74
N TRP A 24 -16.61 -9.58 10.41
CA TRP A 24 -17.57 -9.98 9.39
C TRP A 24 -16.98 -9.92 7.98
N GLY A 25 -16.25 -8.85 7.66
CA GLY A 25 -15.45 -8.73 6.45
C GLY A 25 -14.41 -9.84 6.34
N LYS A 26 -13.75 -10.23 7.44
CA LYS A 26 -12.83 -11.39 7.49
C LYS A 26 -13.55 -12.70 7.19
N HIS A 27 -14.76 -12.91 7.71
CA HIS A 27 -15.55 -14.11 7.43
C HIS A 27 -15.94 -14.20 5.95
N ILE A 28 -16.47 -13.11 5.38
CA ILE A 28 -16.83 -13.03 3.95
C ILE A 28 -15.58 -13.23 3.08
N TYR A 29 -14.49 -12.55 3.41
CA TYR A 29 -13.20 -12.74 2.73
C TYR A 29 -12.78 -14.21 2.74
N ASN A 30 -12.90 -14.89 3.88
CA ASN A 30 -12.53 -16.31 4.00
C ASN A 30 -13.46 -17.26 3.23
N SER A 31 -14.73 -16.90 3.03
CA SER A 31 -15.69 -17.69 2.25
C SER A 31 -15.44 -17.60 0.74
N TYR A 32 -15.10 -16.40 0.26
CA TYR A 32 -14.90 -16.15 -1.17
C TYR A 32 -13.43 -16.17 -1.62
N ARG A 33 -12.46 -16.25 -0.69
CA ARG A 33 -11.06 -16.52 -1.03
C ARG A 33 -10.93 -17.96 -1.52
N GLY A 34 -10.08 -18.16 -2.52
CA GLY A 34 -9.84 -19.47 -3.10
C GLY A 34 -10.23 -19.53 -4.57
N VAL A 35 -9.74 -20.57 -5.22
CA VAL A 35 -9.95 -20.82 -6.64
C VAL A 35 -11.06 -21.84 -6.77
N ARG A 36 -11.96 -21.60 -7.71
CA ARG A 36 -13.10 -22.46 -7.97
C ARG A 36 -13.09 -22.87 -9.43
N THR A 37 -13.40 -24.13 -9.69
CA THR A 37 -13.54 -24.67 -11.05
C THR A 37 -15.00 -24.61 -11.44
N VAL A 38 -15.29 -23.96 -12.55
CA VAL A 38 -16.64 -23.86 -13.13
C VAL A 38 -16.58 -24.15 -14.62
N ASN A 39 -17.69 -24.57 -15.20
CA ASN A 39 -17.78 -24.67 -16.65
C ASN A 39 -18.13 -23.30 -17.22
N CYS A 40 -17.38 -22.86 -18.23
CA CYS A 40 -17.67 -21.58 -18.87
C CYS A 40 -18.98 -21.69 -19.67
N PRO A 41 -19.94 -20.77 -19.53
CA PRO A 41 -21.24 -20.84 -20.22
C PRO A 41 -21.12 -20.75 -21.75
N GLU A 42 -20.10 -20.07 -22.27
CA GLU A 42 -19.87 -19.93 -23.71
C GLU A 42 -19.23 -21.17 -24.36
N THR A 43 -18.26 -21.79 -23.69
CA THR A 43 -17.43 -22.85 -24.28
C THR A 43 -17.67 -24.23 -23.66
N HIS A 44 -18.44 -24.31 -22.57
CA HIS A 44 -18.67 -25.50 -21.76
C HIS A 44 -17.41 -26.18 -21.18
N ALA A 45 -16.22 -25.67 -21.48
CA ALA A 45 -14.95 -26.13 -20.93
C ALA A 45 -14.77 -25.75 -19.45
N PRO A 46 -14.10 -26.60 -18.65
CA PRO A 46 -13.77 -26.29 -17.26
C PRO A 46 -12.72 -25.18 -17.18
N VAL A 47 -13.01 -24.16 -16.38
CA VAL A 47 -12.14 -22.99 -16.17
C VAL A 47 -11.93 -22.73 -14.67
N ALA A 48 -10.73 -22.30 -14.31
CA ALA A 48 -10.43 -21.81 -12.98
C ALA A 48 -10.80 -20.32 -12.88
N VAL A 49 -11.61 -19.98 -11.88
CA VAL A 49 -12.02 -18.62 -11.56
C VAL A 49 -11.71 -18.28 -10.11
N ARG A 50 -11.48 -17.00 -9.84
CA ARG A 50 -11.30 -16.47 -8.47
C ARG A 50 -12.15 -15.24 -8.28
N PHE A 51 -12.85 -15.13 -7.16
CA PHE A 51 -13.60 -13.93 -6.80
C PHE A 51 -12.69 -12.79 -6.33
N ARG A 52 -13.13 -11.53 -6.53
CA ARG A 52 -12.59 -10.36 -5.83
C ARG A 52 -13.08 -10.38 -4.37
N ALA A 53 -12.55 -11.29 -3.57
CA ALA A 53 -12.99 -11.53 -2.19
C ALA A 53 -12.94 -10.27 -1.31
N LEU A 54 -11.98 -9.36 -1.54
CA LEU A 54 -11.91 -8.09 -0.82
C LEU A 54 -13.10 -7.17 -1.15
N ARG A 55 -13.50 -7.10 -2.43
CA ARG A 55 -14.66 -6.30 -2.82
C ARG A 55 -15.93 -6.89 -2.20
N ALA A 56 -16.10 -8.21 -2.29
CA ALA A 56 -17.20 -8.91 -1.63
C ALA A 56 -17.25 -8.63 -0.12
N ALA A 57 -16.10 -8.62 0.58
CA ALA A 57 -16.01 -8.31 2.00
C ALA A 57 -16.40 -6.86 2.33
N ILE A 58 -16.01 -5.88 1.50
CA ILE A 58 -16.33 -4.47 1.69
C ILE A 58 -17.82 -4.20 1.39
N THR A 59 -18.32 -4.71 0.26
CA THR A 59 -19.72 -4.54 -0.15
C THR A 59 -20.68 -5.44 0.60
N GLY A 60 -20.15 -6.40 1.36
CA GLY A 60 -20.96 -7.36 2.10
C GLY A 60 -21.90 -6.69 3.09
N LEU A 61 -21.57 -5.48 3.58
CA LEU A 61 -22.43 -4.75 4.54
C LEU A 61 -23.78 -4.35 3.93
N SER A 62 -23.92 -4.42 2.60
CA SER A 62 -25.18 -4.28 1.89
C SER A 62 -25.88 -5.64 1.73
N ASP A 63 -27.19 -5.62 1.54
CA ASP A 63 -28.09 -6.80 1.51
C ASP A 63 -27.59 -7.99 0.66
N LYS A 64 -26.77 -7.74 -0.37
CA LYS A 64 -26.05 -8.76 -1.12
C LYS A 64 -24.61 -8.31 -1.42
N PRO A 65 -23.58 -9.14 -1.13
CA PRO A 65 -22.21 -8.81 -1.53
C PRO A 65 -22.10 -8.73 -3.05
N GLU A 66 -21.47 -7.68 -3.57
CA GLU A 66 -21.20 -7.54 -4.99
C GLU A 66 -20.08 -8.51 -5.40
N LEU A 67 -20.47 -9.63 -6.00
CA LEU A 67 -19.55 -10.66 -6.47
C LEU A 67 -19.08 -10.34 -7.89
N ARG A 68 -17.76 -10.22 -8.07
CA ARG A 68 -17.11 -10.12 -9.38
C ARG A 68 -15.89 -11.02 -9.44
N LEU A 69 -15.55 -11.51 -10.62
CA LEU A 69 -14.33 -12.27 -10.83
C LEU A 69 -13.10 -11.35 -10.77
N ALA A 70 -12.10 -11.77 -10.00
CA ALA A 70 -10.78 -11.15 -9.96
C ALA A 70 -9.96 -11.59 -11.15
N ASP A 71 -10.04 -12.88 -11.47
CA ASP A 71 -9.23 -13.54 -12.48
C ASP A 71 -9.97 -14.76 -13.04
N CYS A 72 -9.71 -15.06 -14.31
CA CYS A 72 -10.19 -16.24 -15.02
C CYS A 72 -9.04 -16.81 -15.86
N SER A 73 -8.90 -18.14 -15.89
CA SER A 73 -7.92 -18.84 -16.74
C SER A 73 -8.04 -18.56 -18.24
N ARG A 74 -9.20 -18.06 -18.72
CA ARG A 74 -9.40 -17.63 -20.12
C ARG A 74 -9.02 -16.17 -20.41
N TRP A 75 -8.69 -15.37 -19.38
CA TRP A 75 -8.23 -13.99 -19.61
C TRP A 75 -6.75 -13.98 -20.02
N PRO A 76 -6.33 -13.16 -21.01
CA PRO A 76 -7.05 -12.01 -21.60
C PRO A 76 -7.88 -12.29 -22.86
N ALA A 77 -7.91 -13.52 -23.37
CA ALA A 77 -8.59 -13.84 -24.65
C ALA A 77 -10.09 -13.48 -24.66
N HIS A 78 -10.76 -13.47 -23.50
CA HIS A 78 -12.15 -13.02 -23.32
C HIS A 78 -12.25 -11.93 -22.25
N ALA A 79 -11.51 -10.83 -22.42
CA ALA A 79 -11.47 -9.72 -21.46
C ALA A 79 -12.86 -9.09 -21.21
N ASP A 80 -13.76 -9.12 -22.19
CA ASP A 80 -15.15 -8.64 -22.08
C ASP A 80 -16.14 -9.76 -21.70
N CYS A 81 -15.76 -10.58 -20.71
CA CYS A 81 -16.61 -11.67 -20.24
C CYS A 81 -17.73 -11.17 -19.33
N GLY A 82 -18.98 -11.56 -19.63
CA GLY A 82 -20.19 -11.21 -18.86
C GLY A 82 -20.27 -11.80 -17.43
N GLN A 83 -19.32 -12.65 -17.04
CA GLN A 83 -19.22 -13.28 -15.72
C GLN A 83 -20.48 -14.08 -15.29
N GLU A 84 -21.23 -14.60 -16.26
CA GLU A 84 -22.46 -15.37 -16.01
C GLU A 84 -22.23 -16.68 -15.22
N CYS A 85 -20.98 -17.14 -15.12
CA CYS A 85 -20.60 -18.30 -14.31
C CYS A 85 -20.55 -18.03 -12.79
N ILE A 86 -20.83 -16.81 -12.32
CA ILE A 86 -20.80 -16.45 -10.88
C ILE A 86 -21.72 -17.34 -10.02
N PRO A 87 -22.98 -17.63 -10.39
CA PRO A 87 -23.86 -18.48 -9.57
C PRO A 87 -23.32 -19.89 -9.39
N ASP A 88 -22.75 -20.47 -10.44
CA ASP A 88 -22.06 -21.77 -10.38
C ASP A 88 -20.80 -21.69 -9.53
N ALA A 89 -20.04 -20.61 -9.67
CA ALA A 89 -18.84 -20.39 -8.87
C ALA A 89 -19.18 -20.26 -7.39
N VAL A 90 -20.30 -19.64 -6.99
CA VAL A 90 -20.73 -19.54 -5.59
C VAL A 90 -21.04 -20.92 -4.99
N ARG A 91 -21.65 -21.82 -5.78
CA ARG A 91 -21.96 -23.19 -5.38
C ARG A 91 -20.75 -24.11 -5.35
N ALA A 92 -19.78 -23.88 -6.22
CA ALA A 92 -18.55 -24.66 -6.28
C ALA A 92 -17.73 -24.51 -5.00
N THR A 93 -17.31 -25.63 -4.41
CA THR A 93 -16.35 -25.63 -3.30
C THR A 93 -14.98 -25.21 -3.81
N PRO A 94 -14.21 -24.38 -3.08
CA PRO A 94 -12.83 -24.07 -3.46
C PRO A 94 -12.03 -25.36 -3.56
N ALA A 95 -11.51 -25.65 -4.76
CA ALA A 95 -10.85 -26.91 -5.07
C ALA A 95 -9.45 -26.93 -4.44
N SER A 96 -9.12 -28.03 -3.74
CA SER A 96 -7.79 -28.27 -3.18
C SER A 96 -6.75 -28.69 -4.23
N ALA A 97 -7.19 -29.15 -5.40
CA ALA A 97 -6.34 -29.50 -6.54
C ALA A 97 -7.00 -29.05 -7.84
N VAL A 98 -6.42 -28.04 -8.50
CA VAL A 98 -6.92 -27.49 -9.76
C VAL A 98 -5.97 -27.93 -10.88
N PRO A 99 -6.42 -28.69 -11.90
CA PRO A 99 -5.59 -29.04 -13.06
C PRO A 99 -5.37 -27.86 -14.03
N VAL A 100 -5.99 -26.70 -13.75
CA VAL A 100 -5.96 -25.48 -14.56
C VAL A 100 -5.17 -24.39 -13.83
N ALA A 101 -4.15 -23.85 -14.51
CA ALA A 101 -3.28 -22.82 -13.94
C ALA A 101 -4.08 -21.60 -13.44
N VAL A 102 -3.83 -21.23 -12.19
CA VAL A 102 -4.49 -20.10 -11.52
C VAL A 102 -3.68 -18.84 -11.77
N PRO A 103 -4.29 -17.72 -12.18
CA PRO A 103 -3.58 -16.44 -12.26
C PRO A 103 -3.03 -16.06 -10.88
N PRO A 104 -1.77 -15.63 -10.75
CA PRO A 104 -1.20 -15.27 -9.45
C PRO A 104 -1.99 -14.12 -8.82
N THR A 105 -2.19 -14.17 -7.51
CA THR A 105 -2.80 -13.05 -6.78
C THR A 105 -1.93 -11.80 -6.93
N LYS A 106 -2.54 -10.64 -7.20
CA LYS A 106 -1.86 -9.34 -7.20
C LYS A 106 -1.45 -8.95 -5.77
N LYS A 107 -0.46 -9.67 -5.20
CA LYS A 107 0.11 -9.41 -3.87
C LYS A 107 1.12 -8.28 -3.95
N ILE A 108 1.08 -7.34 -3.01
CA ILE A 108 2.15 -6.36 -2.84
C ILE A 108 3.40 -7.13 -2.37
N PRO A 109 4.55 -7.02 -3.06
CA PRO A 109 5.75 -7.67 -2.61
C PRO A 109 6.34 -6.86 -1.46
N HIS A 110 6.18 -7.34 -0.23
CA HIS A 110 6.56 -6.60 0.97
C HIS A 110 8.05 -6.30 1.03
N LEU A 111 8.92 -7.24 0.66
CA LEU A 111 10.37 -7.06 0.79
C LEU A 111 10.93 -5.89 -0.06
N PRO A 112 10.64 -5.78 -1.38
CA PRO A 112 11.01 -4.59 -2.15
C PRO A 112 10.51 -3.27 -1.56
N VAL A 113 9.31 -3.26 -0.96
CA VAL A 113 8.73 -2.08 -0.32
C VAL A 113 9.50 -1.71 0.95
N LEU A 114 9.87 -2.69 1.77
CA LEU A 114 10.69 -2.49 2.97
C LEU A 114 12.09 -1.99 2.62
N ILE A 115 12.73 -2.58 1.60
CA ILE A 115 14.04 -2.12 1.10
C ILE A 115 13.95 -0.68 0.59
N ALA A 116 12.91 -0.37 -0.20
CA ALA A 116 12.68 0.97 -0.72
C ALA A 116 12.50 2.01 0.40
N ALA A 117 11.68 1.70 1.40
CA ALA A 117 11.45 2.56 2.56
C ALA A 117 12.72 2.75 3.40
N GLY A 118 13.45 1.66 3.67
CA GLY A 118 14.71 1.72 4.40
C GLY A 118 15.78 2.54 3.67
N ALA A 119 15.91 2.37 2.36
CA ALA A 119 16.85 3.14 1.54
C ALA A 119 16.51 4.64 1.53
N ALA A 120 15.24 5.01 1.43
CA ALA A 120 14.79 6.39 1.52
C ALA A 120 15.02 7.01 2.91
N TRP A 121 14.83 6.22 3.97
CA TRP A 121 15.10 6.66 5.34
C TRP A 121 16.60 6.90 5.58
N VAL A 122 17.47 5.99 5.09
CA VAL A 122 18.93 6.18 5.11
C VAL A 122 19.36 7.39 4.30
N LEU A 123 18.74 7.61 3.13
CA LEU A 123 18.95 8.82 2.35
C LEU A 123 18.61 10.09 3.16
N GLY A 124 17.52 10.07 3.93
CA GLY A 124 17.16 11.17 4.83
C GLY A 124 18.19 11.43 5.91
N MET A 125 18.74 10.38 6.53
CA MET A 125 19.83 10.51 7.51
C MET A 125 21.09 11.11 6.87
N ALA A 126 21.45 10.67 5.66
CA ALA A 126 22.58 11.22 4.92
C ALA A 126 22.34 12.70 4.56
N TRP A 127 21.14 13.03 4.06
CA TRP A 127 20.77 14.40 3.66
C TRP A 127 20.91 15.42 4.81
N HIS A 128 20.51 15.02 6.02
CA HIS A 128 20.57 15.83 7.24
C HIS A 128 21.85 15.58 8.07
N SER A 129 22.87 14.97 7.47
CA SER A 129 24.19 14.83 8.08
C SER A 129 24.98 16.15 8.05
N GLU A 130 26.02 16.23 8.89
CA GLU A 130 26.93 17.40 8.97
C GLU A 130 27.58 17.74 7.63
N TYR A 131 27.74 16.74 6.76
CA TYR A 131 28.46 16.85 5.50
C TYR A 131 27.62 17.42 4.35
N LEU A 132 26.28 17.43 4.49
CA LEU A 132 25.36 17.81 3.43
C LEU A 132 24.62 19.12 3.76
N PHE A 133 23.41 19.01 4.35
CA PHE A 133 22.54 20.16 4.54
C PHE A 133 22.26 20.52 5.99
N ARG A 134 22.89 19.85 6.97
CA ARG A 134 22.64 20.15 8.39
C ARG A 134 22.85 21.63 8.75
N PRO A 135 23.95 22.31 8.37
CA PRO A 135 24.15 23.71 8.75
C PRO A 135 23.06 24.64 8.19
N GLN A 136 22.69 24.46 6.92
CA GLN A 136 21.67 25.27 6.26
C GLN A 136 20.28 24.98 6.83
N TRP A 137 19.98 23.70 7.10
CA TRP A 137 18.73 23.27 7.73
C TRP A 137 18.57 23.84 9.14
N MET A 138 19.64 23.80 9.96
CA MET A 138 19.65 24.38 11.31
C MET A 138 19.48 25.90 11.28
N ALA A 139 20.21 26.59 10.38
CA ALA A 139 20.08 28.03 10.21
C ALA A 139 18.65 28.42 9.80
N ALA A 140 18.02 27.64 8.93
CA ALA A 140 16.66 27.90 8.47
C ALA A 140 15.59 27.61 9.55
N LEU A 141 15.85 26.71 10.48
CA LEU A 141 14.99 26.43 11.63
C LEU A 141 15.28 27.31 12.86
N GLY A 142 16.37 28.08 12.84
CA GLY A 142 16.82 28.86 13.99
C GLY A 142 17.26 27.99 15.19
N LEU A 143 17.73 26.77 14.93
CA LEU A 143 18.16 25.83 15.98
C LEU A 143 19.62 26.03 16.36
N SER A 144 19.91 25.99 17.66
CA SER A 144 21.29 25.93 18.17
C SER A 144 21.85 24.52 18.15
N ASP A 145 23.19 24.37 18.09
CA ASP A 145 23.89 23.07 18.11
C ASP A 145 23.49 22.16 19.28
N ARG A 146 23.13 22.75 20.42
CA ARG A 146 22.67 22.01 21.59
C ARG A 146 21.27 21.43 21.35
N GLN A 147 20.33 22.26 20.90
CA GLN A 147 18.97 21.82 20.60
C GLN A 147 18.95 20.76 19.49
N THR A 148 19.82 20.85 18.49
CA THR A 148 19.91 19.85 17.43
C THR A 148 20.41 18.51 17.95
N ARG A 149 21.39 18.49 18.86
CA ARG A 149 21.84 17.24 19.51
C ARG A 149 20.72 16.62 20.35
N ASP A 150 20.04 17.43 21.15
CA ASP A 150 18.90 16.97 21.95
C ASP A 150 17.79 16.37 21.05
N LEU A 151 17.49 17.01 19.91
CA LEU A 151 16.55 16.51 18.91
C LEU A 151 17.03 15.21 18.23
N ALA A 152 18.33 15.10 17.95
CA ALA A 152 18.91 13.93 17.28
C ALA A 152 18.95 12.69 18.19
N GLU A 153 19.11 12.88 19.51
CA GLU A 153 19.08 11.82 20.52
C GLU A 153 17.66 11.30 20.78
N MET A 154 16.62 12.08 20.43
CA MET A 154 15.24 11.60 20.50
C MET A 154 14.94 10.58 19.40
N TRP A 155 14.36 9.45 19.80
CA TRP A 155 13.92 8.41 18.86
C TRP A 155 12.66 8.79 18.06
N THR A 156 11.82 9.67 18.60
CA THR A 156 10.53 10.07 18.00
C THR A 156 10.63 10.55 16.55
N PRO A 157 11.48 11.54 16.19
CA PRO A 157 11.59 12.00 14.79
C PRO A 157 12.10 10.90 13.85
N HIS A 158 12.99 10.03 14.30
CA HIS A 158 13.51 8.91 13.50
C HIS A 158 12.43 7.87 13.20
N LEU A 159 11.65 7.49 14.21
CA LEU A 159 10.55 6.54 14.04
C LEU A 159 9.41 7.12 13.18
N LEU A 160 9.11 8.40 13.36
CA LEU A 160 8.08 9.08 12.57
C LEU A 160 8.46 9.13 11.08
N THR A 161 9.70 9.49 10.77
CA THR A 161 10.20 9.56 9.39
C THR A 161 10.32 8.18 8.75
N ALA A 162 10.77 7.16 9.49
CA ALA A 162 10.77 5.77 9.03
C ALA A 162 9.35 5.28 8.71
N GLY A 163 8.38 5.57 9.59
CA GLY A 163 6.96 5.26 9.39
C GLY A 163 6.37 5.97 8.17
N ALA A 164 6.71 7.24 7.96
CA ALA A 164 6.28 8.01 6.79
C ALA A 164 6.84 7.43 5.48
N CYS A 165 8.13 7.06 5.45
CA CYS A 165 8.76 6.42 4.29
C CYS A 165 8.07 5.08 3.97
N LEU A 166 7.76 4.29 5.00
CA LEU A 166 7.07 3.00 4.86
C LEU A 166 5.66 3.18 4.30
N LEU A 167 4.88 4.11 4.87
CA LEU A 167 3.53 4.42 4.42
C LEU A 167 3.52 4.86 2.95
N PHE A 168 4.42 5.77 2.59
CA PHE A 168 4.54 6.26 1.22
C PHE A 168 4.93 5.14 0.25
N ALA A 169 5.91 4.30 0.61
CA ALA A 169 6.32 3.15 -0.21
C ALA A 169 5.19 2.14 -0.44
N TYR A 170 4.37 1.87 0.58
CA TYR A 170 3.16 1.06 0.41
C TYR A 170 2.12 1.73 -0.49
N GLY A 171 1.94 3.05 -0.38
CA GLY A 171 1.08 3.81 -1.27
C GLY A 171 1.51 3.69 -2.74
N VAL A 172 2.79 3.90 -3.03
CA VAL A 172 3.37 3.71 -4.37
C VAL A 172 3.14 2.29 -4.87
N ALA A 173 3.47 1.28 -4.07
CA ALA A 173 3.32 -0.12 -4.45
C ALA A 173 1.85 -0.53 -4.67
N TRP A 174 0.92 0.03 -3.89
CA TRP A 174 -0.51 -0.17 -4.05
C TRP A 174 -1.01 0.40 -5.38
N VAL A 175 -0.66 1.65 -5.70
CA VAL A 175 -1.02 2.28 -6.99
C VAL A 175 -0.44 1.49 -8.16
N MET A 176 0.82 1.08 -8.10
CA MET A 176 1.44 0.27 -9.15
C MET A 176 0.75 -1.08 -9.35
N ASN A 177 0.37 -1.75 -8.25
CA ASN A 177 -0.35 -3.01 -8.30
C ASN A 177 -1.76 -2.85 -8.92
N TRP A 178 -2.42 -1.72 -8.63
CA TRP A 178 -3.71 -1.35 -9.20
C TRP A 178 -3.60 -1.11 -10.72
N LEU A 179 -2.64 -0.29 -11.15
CA LEU A 179 -2.40 0.05 -12.56
C LEU A 179 -1.83 -1.11 -13.40
N GLY A 180 -1.33 -2.17 -12.75
CA GLY A 180 -0.94 -3.42 -13.44
C GLY A 180 0.36 -3.34 -14.25
N ALA A 181 1.09 -2.21 -14.21
CA ALA A 181 2.39 -2.05 -14.84
C ALA A 181 3.51 -2.00 -13.80
N ARG A 182 4.68 -2.55 -14.16
CA ARG A 182 5.87 -2.56 -13.29
C ARG A 182 7.13 -2.39 -14.11
N SER A 183 7.80 -1.27 -13.90
CA SER A 183 9.14 -0.98 -14.36
C SER A 183 9.72 0.12 -13.48
N ILE A 184 11.05 0.31 -13.53
CA ILE A 184 11.73 1.41 -12.82
C ILE A 184 11.11 2.75 -13.21
N PHE A 185 11.01 3.04 -14.51
CA PHE A 185 10.42 4.28 -15.02
C PHE A 185 8.95 4.45 -14.65
N PHE A 186 8.18 3.36 -14.62
CA PHE A 186 6.78 3.43 -14.20
C PHE A 186 6.65 3.74 -12.71
N GLY A 187 7.43 3.08 -11.86
CA GLY A 187 7.43 3.31 -10.42
C GLY A 187 7.87 4.73 -10.05
N ILE A 188 8.91 5.26 -10.70
CA ILE A 188 9.35 6.66 -10.53
C ILE A 188 8.23 7.63 -10.85
N ARG A 189 7.56 7.47 -12.01
CA ARG A 189 6.44 8.36 -12.40
C ARG A 189 5.31 8.32 -11.38
N VAL A 190 4.89 7.14 -10.93
CA VAL A 190 3.85 6.99 -9.90
C VAL A 190 4.25 7.70 -8.61
N ALA A 191 5.48 7.48 -8.15
CA ALA A 191 5.96 8.10 -6.91
C ALA A 191 6.06 9.62 -7.01
N ILE A 192 6.57 10.17 -8.12
CA ILE A 192 6.62 11.62 -8.36
C ILE A 192 5.21 12.20 -8.42
N SER A 193 4.26 11.56 -9.09
CA SER A 193 2.87 12.05 -9.13
C SER A 193 2.22 12.09 -7.75
N LEU A 194 2.42 11.06 -6.93
CA LEU A 194 1.93 11.06 -5.54
C LEU A 194 2.63 12.13 -4.70
N TRP A 195 3.95 12.27 -4.85
CA TRP A 195 4.72 13.30 -4.17
C TRP A 195 4.25 14.71 -4.57
N LEU A 196 4.00 14.99 -5.85
CA LEU A 196 3.54 16.30 -6.33
C LEU A 196 2.24 16.74 -5.66
N VAL A 197 1.29 15.82 -5.48
CA VAL A 197 0.02 16.12 -4.80
C VAL A 197 0.26 16.50 -3.33
N ILE A 198 1.09 15.73 -2.63
CA ILE A 198 1.43 15.99 -1.22
C ILE A 198 2.23 17.29 -1.09
N ALA A 199 3.23 17.49 -1.93
CA ALA A 199 4.10 18.66 -1.94
C ALA A 199 3.30 19.93 -2.25
N ALA A 200 2.38 19.91 -3.21
CA ALA A 200 1.51 21.05 -3.49
C ALA A 200 0.62 21.40 -2.28
N ALA A 201 0.01 20.39 -1.63
CA ALA A 201 -0.80 20.60 -0.44
C ALA A 201 0.01 21.16 0.73
N LEU A 202 1.21 20.62 0.98
CA LEU A 202 2.11 21.12 2.01
C LEU A 202 2.59 22.54 1.70
N MET A 203 2.96 22.84 0.46
CA MET A 203 3.43 24.17 0.06
C MET A 203 2.38 25.26 0.29
N VAL A 204 1.10 24.94 0.08
CA VAL A 204 -0.01 25.88 0.37
C VAL A 204 -0.06 26.26 1.85
N THR A 205 0.18 25.30 2.74
CA THR A 205 0.05 25.51 4.20
C THR A 205 1.34 26.02 4.85
N THR A 206 2.50 25.67 4.31
CA THR A 206 3.80 25.94 4.96
C THR A 206 4.51 27.19 4.44
N ARG A 207 4.20 27.66 3.22
CA ARG A 207 4.91 28.79 2.59
C ARG A 207 4.89 30.11 3.34
N ALA A 208 3.87 30.34 4.17
CA ALA A 208 3.72 31.57 4.94
C ALA A 208 4.44 31.50 6.31
N VAL A 209 4.77 30.29 6.75
CA VAL A 209 5.30 30.02 8.10
C VAL A 209 6.80 29.76 8.05
N PHE A 210 7.27 29.04 7.03
CA PHE A 210 8.65 28.59 6.93
C PHE A 210 9.44 29.34 5.86
N PRO A 211 10.75 29.57 6.07
CA PRO A 211 11.59 30.23 5.09
C PRO A 211 11.71 29.38 3.82
N GLN A 212 11.80 30.06 2.68
CA GLN A 212 11.85 29.39 1.37
C GLN A 212 13.03 28.41 1.25
N ALA A 213 14.17 28.71 1.90
CA ALA A 213 15.32 27.82 1.95
C ALA A 213 15.00 26.46 2.60
N LEU A 214 14.23 26.44 3.70
CA LEU A 214 13.83 25.20 4.37
C LEU A 214 12.91 24.37 3.48
N LEU A 215 11.94 25.03 2.83
CA LEU A 215 10.99 24.37 1.93
C LEU A 215 11.69 23.73 0.73
N TRP A 216 12.74 24.38 0.20
CA TRP A 216 13.56 23.80 -0.86
C TRP A 216 14.38 22.60 -0.40
N ILE A 217 15.03 22.68 0.78
CA ILE A 217 15.82 21.59 1.34
C ILE A 217 14.94 20.35 1.56
N GLU A 218 13.78 20.51 2.20
CA GLU A 218 12.84 19.42 2.49
C GLU A 218 12.14 18.92 1.21
N GLY A 219 11.76 19.82 0.31
CA GLY A 219 11.14 19.47 -0.96
C GLY A 219 12.06 18.65 -1.86
N ALA A 220 13.33 19.05 -1.99
CA ALA A 220 14.31 18.35 -2.81
C ALA A 220 14.61 16.95 -2.25
N TYR A 221 14.81 16.84 -0.94
CA TYR A 221 15.00 15.56 -0.26
C TYR A 221 13.82 14.61 -0.48
N THR A 222 12.60 15.07 -0.20
CA THR A 222 11.42 14.21 -0.29
C THR A 222 11.10 13.79 -1.72
N LEU A 223 11.42 14.62 -2.72
CA LEU A 223 11.33 14.24 -4.14
C LEU A 223 12.35 13.16 -4.51
N LEU A 224 13.59 13.29 -4.04
CA LEU A 224 14.64 12.30 -4.28
C LEU A 224 14.29 10.96 -3.60
N ALA A 225 13.82 11.02 -2.35
CA ALA A 225 13.34 9.86 -1.61
C ALA A 225 12.15 9.18 -2.31
N ALA A 226 11.17 9.95 -2.80
CA ALA A 226 10.04 9.43 -3.57
C ALA A 226 10.50 8.74 -4.86
N SER A 227 11.42 9.36 -5.59
CA SER A 227 11.99 8.81 -6.82
C SER A 227 12.73 7.49 -6.55
N LEU A 228 13.54 7.43 -5.49
CA LEU A 228 14.22 6.22 -5.04
C LEU A 228 13.25 5.10 -4.67
N ILE A 229 12.19 5.44 -3.91
CA ILE A 229 11.12 4.49 -3.56
C ILE A 229 10.47 3.91 -4.81
N GLY A 230 10.08 4.77 -5.76
CA GLY A 230 9.48 4.35 -7.03
C GLY A 230 10.39 3.44 -7.85
N ALA A 231 11.67 3.79 -7.96
CA ALA A 231 12.67 3.00 -8.67
C ALA A 231 12.83 1.61 -8.07
N LEU A 232 13.01 1.51 -6.75
CA LEU A 232 13.23 0.25 -6.05
C LEU A 232 11.96 -0.62 -6.04
N ALA A 233 10.80 -0.04 -5.75
CA ALA A 233 9.53 -0.76 -5.76
C ALA A 233 9.13 -1.26 -7.16
N GLY A 234 9.54 -0.55 -8.21
CA GLY A 234 9.30 -0.91 -9.61
C GLY A 234 10.34 -1.81 -10.26
N GLY A 235 11.59 -1.76 -9.80
CA GLY A 235 12.72 -2.47 -10.39
C GLY A 235 13.13 -3.78 -9.72
N LEU A 236 12.89 -3.93 -8.41
CA LEU A 236 13.34 -5.11 -7.67
C LEU A 236 12.55 -6.38 -8.09
N PRO A 237 13.23 -7.46 -8.51
CA PRO A 237 12.57 -8.69 -8.95
C PRO A 237 11.92 -9.43 -7.78
N ARG A 238 10.67 -9.89 -7.98
CA ARG A 238 9.92 -10.69 -6.98
C ARG A 238 10.53 -12.08 -6.73
N ARG A 239 11.18 -12.66 -7.74
CA ARG A 239 11.63 -14.07 -7.75
C ARG A 239 12.91 -14.33 -6.96
N VAL A 240 13.70 -13.30 -6.65
CA VAL A 240 14.96 -13.48 -5.91
C VAL A 240 14.71 -13.77 -4.43
N PHE A 241 13.51 -13.49 -3.91
CA PHE A 241 13.24 -13.52 -2.46
C PHE A 241 11.96 -14.25 -2.05
N LEU A 242 11.10 -14.60 -2.99
CA LEU A 242 10.09 -15.63 -2.78
C LEU A 242 10.75 -16.93 -3.24
N LYS A 243 11.51 -17.58 -2.33
CA LYS A 243 11.75 -19.01 -2.48
C LYS A 243 10.36 -19.63 -2.40
N ASP A 244 9.87 -20.09 -3.54
CA ASP A 244 8.57 -20.76 -3.62
C ASP A 244 8.62 -21.88 -2.57
N SER A 245 7.85 -21.73 -1.50
CA SER A 245 7.60 -22.80 -0.56
C SER A 245 6.73 -23.79 -1.31
N GLU A 246 7.39 -24.82 -1.83
CA GLU A 246 6.79 -26.04 -2.39
C GLU A 246 5.70 -26.61 -1.48
#